data_AF-A0A1B8Y7R5-F1
#
_entry.id   AF-A0A1B8Y7R5-F1
#
_cell.length_a   1.000
_cell.length_b   1.000
_cell.length_c   1.000
_cell.angle_alpha   90.00
_cell.angle_beta   90.00
_cell.angle_gamma   90.00
#
_symmetry.space_group_name_H-M   'P 1'
#
loop_
_entity.id
_entity.type
_entity.pdbx_description
1 polymer ?
#
loop_
_entity_poly.entity_id
_entity_poly.type
_entity_poly.pdbx_seq_one_letter_code
_entity_poly.pdbx_strand_id
1 'polypeptide(L)'
;MGHLRLVLNVLIVQVLRGGFSAACPGNISVDKGYNVSVFNNVPLIGIFLMTQETPQSRMALEVMNGNVTKSAGNFAIVGDELILLNAQMGDAGLYDIELKNEWKCRVHVQVNVLICGWIVIYLITKGW
;
A
#
# COMPACT_ATOMS: atom_id res chain seq x y z
N MET A 1 -45.90 13.81 -8.67
CA MET A 1 -45.09 13.32 -7.52
C MET A 1 -44.28 12.04 -7.80
N GLY A 2 -44.14 11.57 -9.05
CA GLY A 2 -43.37 10.36 -9.39
C GLY A 2 -41.90 10.58 -9.79
N HIS A 3 -41.54 11.79 -10.26
CA HIS A 3 -40.18 12.08 -10.71
C HIS A 3 -39.16 12.26 -9.57
N LEU A 4 -39.59 12.77 -8.41
CA LEU A 4 -38.69 13.03 -7.28
C LEU A 4 -38.10 11.73 -6.70
N ARG A 5 -38.89 10.65 -6.66
CA ARG A 5 -38.44 9.34 -6.17
C ARG A 5 -37.46 8.66 -7.13
N LEU A 6 -37.60 8.88 -8.44
CA LEU A 6 -36.73 8.26 -9.42
C LEU A 6 -35.33 8.90 -9.39
N VAL A 7 -35.25 10.23 -9.30
CA VAL A 7 -33.99 10.97 -9.18
C VAL A 7 -33.25 10.61 -7.89
N LEU A 8 -33.98 10.46 -6.77
CA LEU A 8 -33.37 10.09 -5.49
C LEU A 8 -32.77 8.67 -5.52
N ASN A 9 -33.45 7.70 -6.14
CA ASN A 9 -32.92 6.34 -6.28
C ASN A 9 -31.72 6.28 -7.24
N VAL A 10 -31.74 7.04 -8.33
CA VAL A 10 -30.59 7.13 -9.26
C VAL A 10 -29.39 7.78 -8.58
N LEU A 11 -29.60 8.82 -7.76
CA LEU A 11 -28.52 9.47 -7.02
C LEU A 11 -27.91 8.53 -5.96
N ILE A 12 -28.72 7.76 -5.24
CA ILE A 12 -28.23 6.79 -4.25
C ILE A 12 -27.44 5.65 -4.93
N VAL A 13 -27.90 5.17 -6.09
CA VAL A 13 -27.19 4.12 -6.86
C VAL A 13 -25.88 4.63 -7.46
N GLN A 14 -25.81 5.90 -7.87
CA GLN A 14 -24.57 6.50 -8.39
C GLN A 14 -23.54 6.78 -7.28
N VAL A 15 -23.98 7.21 -6.10
CA VAL A 15 -23.09 7.42 -4.94
C VAL A 15 -22.51 6.10 -4.42
N LEU A 16 -23.26 4.99 -4.50
CA LEU A 16 -22.78 3.64 -4.16
C LEU A 16 -21.90 2.99 -5.26
N ARG A 17 -21.77 3.63 -6.43
CA ARG A 17 -20.97 3.14 -7.58
C ARG A 17 -19.74 4.01 -7.86
N GLY A 18 -19.38 4.92 -6.95
CA GLY A 18 -18.07 5.56 -6.97
C GLY A 18 -17.02 4.49 -6.74
N GLY A 19 -16.57 3.83 -7.81
CA GLY A 19 -15.51 2.84 -7.74
C GLY A 19 -14.28 3.48 -7.10
N PHE A 20 -13.69 2.79 -6.14
CA PHE A 20 -12.44 3.23 -5.54
C PHE A 20 -11.38 3.40 -6.64
N SER A 21 -10.75 4.56 -6.68
CA SER A 21 -9.71 4.89 -7.64
C SER A 21 -8.60 5.63 -6.93
N ALA A 22 -7.46 4.97 -6.78
CA ALA A 22 -6.22 5.59 -6.32
C ALA A 22 -5.19 5.58 -7.46
N ALA A 23 -4.35 6.61 -7.51
CA ALA A 23 -3.24 6.64 -8.45
C ALA A 23 -2.21 5.58 -8.04
N CYS A 24 -1.80 4.76 -9.01
CA CYS A 24 -0.71 3.81 -8.79
C CYS A 24 0.63 4.53 -8.74
N PRO A 25 1.42 4.40 -7.66
CA PRO A 25 2.73 5.04 -7.59
C PRO A 25 3.71 4.49 -8.63
N GLY A 26 3.48 3.26 -9.12
CA GLY A 26 4.37 2.55 -10.03
C GLY A 26 5.63 2.06 -9.31
N ASN A 27 6.48 2.98 -8.87
CA ASN A 27 7.71 2.68 -8.13
C ASN A 27 7.74 3.44 -6.81
N ILE A 28 8.13 2.76 -5.74
CA ILE A 28 8.41 3.37 -4.44
C ILE A 28 9.82 2.99 -4.00
N SER A 29 10.57 3.95 -3.46
CA SER A 29 11.89 3.73 -2.87
C SER A 29 11.87 4.20 -1.43
N VAL A 30 12.39 3.37 -0.53
CA VAL A 30 12.41 3.63 0.90
C VAL A 30 13.71 3.12 1.50
N ASP A 31 14.27 3.88 2.43
CA ASP A 31 15.45 3.42 3.16
C ASP A 31 15.04 2.39 4.22
N LYS A 32 15.88 1.38 4.43
CA LYS A 32 15.64 0.33 5.42
C LYS A 32 15.38 0.96 6.80
N GLY A 33 14.28 0.55 7.42
CA GLY A 33 13.84 1.04 8.73
C GLY A 33 12.92 2.27 8.69
N TYR A 34 12.68 2.85 7.51
CA TYR A 34 11.77 3.98 7.34
C TYR A 34 10.38 3.52 6.89
N ASN A 35 9.41 4.41 7.05
CA ASN A 35 8.04 4.23 6.58
C ASN A 35 7.87 4.92 5.22
N VAL A 36 7.06 4.36 4.34
CA VAL A 36 6.71 4.98 3.06
C VAL A 36 5.23 4.78 2.75
N SER A 37 4.55 5.84 2.31
CA SER A 37 3.19 5.74 1.79
C SER A 37 3.21 5.13 0.39
N VAL A 38 2.34 4.15 0.18
CA VAL A 38 2.19 3.43 -1.09
C VAL A 38 1.13 4.12 -1.94
N PHE A 39 -0.04 4.39 -1.36
CA PHE A 39 -1.09 5.20 -1.98
C PHE A 39 -2.08 5.71 -0.93
N ASN A 40 -2.83 6.73 -1.32
CA ASN A 40 -3.78 7.44 -0.46
C ASN A 40 -5.24 7.16 -0.87
N ASN A 41 -6.19 7.70 -0.10
CA ASN A 41 -7.63 7.56 -0.25
C ASN A 41 -8.20 6.15 -0.04
N VAL A 42 -7.53 5.31 0.75
CA VAL A 42 -7.98 3.96 1.11
C VAL A 42 -9.44 4.00 1.62
N PRO A 43 -10.33 3.10 1.16
CA PRO A 43 -11.72 3.09 1.58
C PRO A 43 -11.86 2.66 3.05
N LEU A 44 -12.90 3.16 3.71
CA LEU A 44 -13.20 2.84 5.12
C LEU A 44 -13.50 1.36 5.37
N ILE A 45 -13.97 0.64 4.34
CA ILE A 45 -14.26 -0.78 4.38
C ILE A 45 -13.71 -1.40 3.09
N GLY A 46 -12.91 -2.45 3.20
CA GLY A 46 -12.31 -3.09 2.03
C GLY A 46 -11.41 -4.27 2.37
N ILE A 47 -11.19 -5.13 1.38
CA ILE A 47 -10.21 -6.22 1.45
C ILE A 47 -9.20 -6.02 0.33
N PHE A 48 -7.97 -5.71 0.71
CA PHE A 48 -6.83 -5.65 -0.19
C PHE A 48 -6.16 -7.01 -0.25
N LEU A 49 -6.05 -7.56 -1.46
CA LEU A 49 -5.29 -8.76 -1.76
C LEU A 49 -3.96 -8.32 -2.36
N MET A 50 -2.86 -8.71 -1.74
CA MET A 50 -1.52 -8.33 -2.15
C MET A 50 -0.72 -9.59 -2.49
N THR A 51 -0.15 -9.63 -3.69
CA THR A 51 0.76 -10.70 -4.10
C THR A 51 2.13 -10.11 -4.38
N GLN A 52 3.14 -10.56 -3.65
CA GLN A 52 4.54 -10.27 -3.93
C GLN A 52 5.07 -11.34 -4.88
N GLU A 53 5.73 -10.95 -5.97
CA GLU A 53 6.30 -11.89 -6.93
C GLU A 53 7.58 -12.57 -6.41
N THR A 54 8.42 -11.85 -5.68
CA THR A 54 9.70 -12.36 -5.15
C THR A 54 10.03 -11.73 -3.79
N PRO A 55 10.13 -12.54 -2.71
CA PRO A 55 9.68 -13.93 -2.63
C PRO A 55 8.18 -14.05 -2.94
N GLN A 56 7.77 -15.18 -3.52
CA GLN A 56 6.36 -15.38 -3.86
C GLN A 56 5.54 -15.47 -2.57
N SER A 57 4.77 -14.43 -2.27
CA SER A 57 4.00 -14.32 -1.03
C SER A 57 2.61 -13.76 -1.33
N ARG A 58 1.60 -14.25 -0.60
CA ARG A 58 0.23 -13.78 -0.69
C ARG A 58 -0.23 -13.28 0.66
N MET A 59 -0.79 -12.08 0.64
CA MET A 59 -1.13 -11.30 1.81
C MET A 59 -2.52 -10.72 1.64
N ALA A 60 -3.22 -10.53 2.76
CA ALA A 60 -4.52 -9.89 2.77
C ALA A 60 -4.56 -8.85 3.89
N LEU A 61 -4.97 -7.64 3.55
CA LEU A 61 -5.18 -6.55 4.48
C LEU A 61 -6.66 -6.20 4.49
N GLU A 62 -7.30 -6.33 5.64
CA GLU A 62 -8.72 -6.05 5.81
C GLU A 62 -8.91 -4.76 6.60
N VAL A 63 -9.83 -3.93 6.12
CA VAL A 63 -10.17 -2.62 6.68
C VAL A 63 -11.63 -2.65 7.09
N MET A 64 -11.90 -2.30 8.34
CA MET A 64 -13.25 -2.04 8.81
C MET A 64 -13.26 -0.74 9.61
N ASN A 65 -14.13 0.20 9.21
CA ASN A 65 -14.24 1.53 9.80
C ASN A 65 -12.88 2.29 9.85
N GLY A 66 -12.05 2.15 8.82
CA GLY A 66 -10.73 2.78 8.73
C GLY A 66 -9.63 2.12 9.59
N ASN A 67 -9.95 1.07 10.34
CA ASN A 67 -8.96 0.31 11.11
C ASN A 67 -8.57 -0.98 10.39
N VAL A 68 -7.29 -1.34 10.46
CA VAL A 68 -6.78 -2.63 9.99
C VAL A 68 -7.24 -3.73 10.95
N THR A 69 -8.12 -4.62 10.49
CA THR A 69 -8.58 -5.78 11.27
C THR A 69 -7.71 -7.02 11.04
N LYS A 70 -6.91 -7.02 9.97
CA LYS A 70 -5.93 -8.05 9.66
C LYS A 70 -4.71 -7.44 8.97
N SER A 71 -3.55 -7.50 9.62
CA SER A 71 -2.28 -6.99 9.06
C SER A 71 -1.61 -8.03 8.17
N ALA A 72 -0.89 -7.55 7.16
CA ALA A 72 -0.20 -8.36 6.18
C ALA A 72 1.26 -7.91 6.07
N GLY A 73 2.17 -8.66 6.68
CA GLY A 73 3.58 -8.28 6.77
C GLY A 73 3.75 -6.92 7.45
N ASN A 74 4.52 -6.04 6.80
CA ASN A 74 4.83 -4.69 7.25
C ASN A 74 3.86 -3.62 6.71
N PHE A 75 2.81 -4.01 5.96
CA PHE A 75 1.82 -3.07 5.47
C PHE A 75 0.75 -2.77 6.52
N ALA A 76 0.38 -1.50 6.64
CA ALA A 76 -0.69 -1.03 7.50
C ALA A 76 -1.47 0.08 6.81
N ILE A 77 -2.69 0.34 7.29
CA ILE A 77 -3.44 1.54 6.93
C ILE A 77 -3.41 2.49 8.10
N VAL A 78 -3.04 3.73 7.82
CA VAL A 78 -2.97 4.81 8.79
C VAL A 78 -3.78 5.96 8.22
N GLY A 79 -4.92 6.26 8.83
CA GLY A 79 -5.88 7.21 8.26
C GLY A 79 -6.47 6.67 6.96
N ASP A 80 -6.23 7.38 5.86
CA ASP A 80 -6.65 7.03 4.50
C ASP A 80 -5.47 6.58 3.62
N GLU A 81 -4.31 6.25 4.20
CA GLU A 81 -3.12 5.84 3.45
C GLU A 81 -2.75 4.38 3.71
N LEU A 82 -2.35 3.67 2.65
CA LEU A 82 -1.64 2.39 2.78
C LEU A 82 -0.14 2.69 2.94
N ILE A 83 0.43 2.28 4.06
CA ILE A 83 1.82 2.56 4.43
C ILE A 83 2.58 1.24 4.58
N LEU A 84 3.78 1.17 4.01
CA LEU A 84 4.77 0.16 4.37
C LEU A 84 5.57 0.67 5.58
N LEU A 85 5.38 0.03 6.74
CA LEU A 85 6.02 0.41 8.00
C LEU A 85 7.36 -0.30 8.16
N ASN A 86 8.37 0.42 8.65
CA ASN A 86 9.68 -0.15 9.02
C ASN A 86 10.24 -1.07 7.92
N ALA A 87 10.38 -0.54 6.70
CA ALA A 87 10.71 -1.33 5.52
C ALA A 87 11.97 -2.18 5.71
N GLN A 88 11.88 -3.46 5.36
CA GLN A 88 12.97 -4.44 5.44
C GLN A 88 13.39 -4.90 4.06
N MET A 89 14.62 -5.43 3.93
CA MET A 89 15.12 -5.95 2.65
C MET A 89 14.22 -7.04 2.04
N GLY A 90 13.47 -7.78 2.86
CA GLY A 90 12.51 -8.78 2.39
C GLY A 90 11.21 -8.20 1.81
N ASP A 91 10.93 -6.91 2.05
CA ASP A 91 9.78 -6.20 1.50
C ASP A 91 10.07 -5.62 0.09
N ALA A 92 11.30 -5.76 -0.41
CA ALA A 92 11.62 -5.37 -1.78
C ALA A 92 10.99 -6.36 -2.77
N GLY A 93 10.46 -5.83 -3.88
CA GLY A 93 9.89 -6.66 -4.93
C GLY A 93 8.73 -6.01 -5.69
N LEU A 94 8.17 -6.77 -6.62
CA LEU A 94 6.96 -6.39 -7.36
C LEU A 94 5.73 -6.88 -6.61
N TYR A 95 4.78 -5.98 -6.39
CA TYR A 95 3.52 -6.21 -5.70
C TYR A 95 2.35 -5.96 -6.64
N ASP A 96 1.47 -6.94 -6.78
CA ASP A 96 0.13 -6.77 -7.32
C ASP A 96 -0.84 -6.58 -6.16
N ILE A 97 -1.41 -5.39 -6.05
CA ILE A 97 -2.37 -4.98 -5.02
C ILE A 97 -3.74 -4.85 -5.67
N GLU A 98 -4.72 -5.58 -5.15
CA GLU A 98 -6.10 -5.56 -5.64
C GLU A 98 -7.05 -5.21 -4.50
N LEU A 99 -7.86 -4.17 -4.68
CA LEU A 99 -9.11 -4.03 -3.93
C LEU A 99 -10.14 -4.89 -4.64
N LYS A 100 -10.61 -5.94 -3.96
CA LYS A 100 -11.41 -7.04 -4.53
C LYS A 100 -12.45 -6.56 -5.54
N ASN A 101 -12.24 -6.86 -6.83
CA ASN A 101 -13.12 -6.55 -7.96
C ASN A 101 -13.38 -5.06 -8.29
N GLU A 102 -12.64 -4.13 -7.69
CA GLU A 102 -12.86 -2.69 -7.88
C GLU A 102 -11.64 -1.97 -8.47
N TRP A 103 -10.44 -2.35 -8.02
CA TRP A 103 -9.22 -1.64 -8.41
C TRP A 103 -8.00 -2.55 -8.34
N LYS A 104 -7.04 -2.35 -9.24
CA LYS A 104 -5.80 -3.11 -9.31
C LYS A 104 -4.63 -2.18 -9.52
N CYS A 105 -3.52 -2.50 -8.88
CA CYS A 105 -2.32 -1.71 -8.94
C CYS A 105 -1.07 -2.55 -8.83
N ARG A 106 -0.10 -2.26 -9.69
CA ARG A 106 1.21 -2.87 -9.66
C ARG A 106 2.22 -1.86 -9.13
N VAL A 107 2.93 -2.23 -8.07
CA VAL A 107 3.92 -1.38 -7.40
C VAL A 107 5.25 -2.12 -7.27
N HIS A 108 6.33 -1.48 -7.66
CA HIS A 108 7.69 -1.94 -7.42
C HIS A 108 8.25 -1.26 -6.17
N VAL A 109 8.52 -2.04 -5.12
CA VAL A 109 9.11 -1.58 -3.86
C VAL A 109 10.61 -1.81 -3.89
N GLN A 110 11.38 -0.75 -3.73
CA GLN A 110 12.83 -0.77 -3.59
C GLN A 110 13.21 -0.37 -2.15
N VAL A 111 14.01 -1.21 -1.49
CA VAL A 111 14.51 -0.93 -0.14
C VAL A 111 16.01 -0.68 -0.19
N ASN A 112 16.43 0.52 0.19
CA ASN A 112 17.84 0.93 0.16
C ASN A 112 18.52 0.65 1.50
N VAL A 113 19.79 0.24 1.47
CA VAL A 113 20.62 0.16 2.67
C VAL A 113 21.36 1.49 2.83
N LEU A 114 21.06 2.22 3.89
CA LEU A 114 21.89 3.33 4.37
C LEU A 114 23.21 2.75 4.88
N ILE A 115 24.22 2.67 4.01
CA ILE A 115 25.59 2.40 4.43
C ILE A 115 26.10 3.70 5.06
N CYS A 116 26.06 3.79 6.39
CA CYS A 116 26.71 4.86 7.12
C CYS A 116 28.21 4.88 6.74
N GLY A 117 28.66 5.96 6.10
CA GLY A 117 30.04 6.13 5.59
C GLY A 117 31.17 5.97 6.62
N TRP A 118 30.83 5.88 7.91
CA TRP A 118 31.76 5.60 9.00
C TRP A 118 32.43 4.22 8.89
N ILE A 119 31.74 3.19 8.36
CA ILE A 119 32.33 1.86 8.18
C ILE A 119 33.40 1.88 7.06
N VAL A 120 33.16 2.64 6.00
CA VAL A 120 34.11 2.80 4.88
C VAL A 120 35.36 3.53 5.35
N ILE A 121 35.22 4.60 6.13
CA ILE A 121 36.38 5.32 6.70
C ILE A 121 37.16 4.42 7.66
N TYR A 122 36.49 3.60 8.48
CA TYR A 122 37.17 2.68 9.40
C TYR A 122 37.99 1.60 8.66
N LEU A 123 37.48 1.07 7.54
CA LEU A 123 38.20 0.09 6.71
C LEU A 123 39.38 0.71 5.94
N ILE A 124 39.24 1.95 5.45
CA ILE A 124 40.34 2.68 4.79
C ILE A 124 41.44 3.05 5.79
N THR A 125 41.06 3.50 6.99
CA THR A 125 42.04 3.91 8.03
C THR A 125 42.77 2.74 8.69
N LYS A 126 42.20 1.53 8.63
CA LYS A 126 42.81 0.31 9.20
C LYS A 126 43.70 -0.48 8.25
N GLY A 127 43.82 -0.07 6.98
CA GLY A 127 44.79 -0.59 6.01
C GLY A 127 44.77 -2.11 5.86
N TRP A 128 44.02 -2.62 4.89
CA TRP A 128 44.29 -3.93 4.31
C TRP A 128 45.32 -3.79 3.19
#